data_AF-A0A0G0JFP4-F1
#
_entry.id   AF-A0A0G0JFP4-F1
#
_cell.length_a   1.000
_cell.length_b   1.000
_cell.length_c   1.000
_cell.angle_alpha   90.00
_cell.angle_beta   90.00
_cell.angle_gamma   90.00
#
_symmetry.space_group_name_H-M   'P 1'
#
loop_
_entity.id
_entity.type
_entity.pdbx_description
1 polymer ?
#
loop_
_entity_poly.entity_id
_entity_poly.type
_entity_poly.pdbx_seq_one_letter_code
_entity_poly.pdbx_strand_id
1 'polypeptide(L)'
;MKLTKETTKRQKFYAHGEDYHKLMWETLKSTIVNNQPASPAGGSSIVNFNKLQAHLLKATYNKKILVTYILFTFKDTLYYPYGASSDENREVMASHLTMWEAIKFGKSLGLSKFDMWGAANNPNPKPSDPYHGFHRFKEGFGAELTEFIGSYDLVINPLNYRLLTVADKLRWAYLRVKK
;
A
#
# COMPACT_ATOMS: atom_id res chain seq x y z
N MET A 1 -0.31 -14.61 1.26
CA MET A 1 1.15 -14.45 1.12
C MET A 1 1.76 -14.95 -0.20
N LYS A 2 1.20 -15.94 -0.90
CA LYS A 2 1.77 -16.47 -2.16
C LYS A 2 2.07 -15.38 -3.21
N LEU A 3 1.05 -14.59 -3.59
CA LEU A 3 1.20 -13.50 -4.57
C LEU A 3 2.23 -12.45 -4.16
N THR A 4 2.29 -12.10 -2.87
CA THR A 4 3.29 -11.16 -2.35
C THR A 4 4.71 -11.68 -2.57
N LYS A 5 4.96 -12.97 -2.27
CA LYS A 5 6.25 -13.62 -2.50
C LYS A 5 6.64 -13.66 -3.98
N GLU A 6 5.69 -13.93 -4.87
CA GLU A 6 5.90 -13.88 -6.32
C GLU A 6 6.24 -12.46 -6.79
N THR A 7 5.49 -11.47 -6.31
CA THR A 7 5.66 -10.05 -6.65
C THR A 7 7.02 -9.53 -6.19
N THR A 8 7.43 -9.83 -4.94
CA THR A 8 8.72 -9.37 -4.40
C THR A 8 9.90 -10.00 -5.11
N LYS A 9 9.82 -11.30 -5.43
CA LYS A 9 10.87 -11.99 -6.21
C LYS A 9 11.05 -11.35 -7.59
N ARG A 10 9.95 -11.00 -8.26
CA ARG A 10 9.96 -10.35 -9.57
C ARG A 10 10.48 -8.92 -9.54
N GLN A 11 9.93 -8.11 -8.63
CA GLN A 11 10.20 -6.67 -8.56
C GLN A 11 11.43 -6.33 -7.70
N LYS A 12 12.05 -7.33 -7.05
CA LYS A 12 13.29 -7.22 -6.26
C LYS A 12 13.21 -6.20 -5.12
N PHE A 13 12.07 -6.13 -4.43
CA PHE A 13 11.91 -5.34 -3.20
C PHE A 13 11.63 -6.22 -1.99
N TYR A 14 11.89 -5.66 -0.80
CA TYR A 14 11.61 -6.31 0.47
C TYR A 14 10.13 -6.14 0.84
N ALA A 15 9.46 -7.24 1.19
CA ALA A 15 8.17 -7.20 1.87
C ALA A 15 8.30 -7.77 3.27
N HIS A 16 7.38 -7.37 4.15
CA HIS A 16 7.27 -7.95 5.47
C HIS A 16 6.94 -9.45 5.43
N GLY A 17 7.30 -10.13 6.52
CA GLY A 17 7.07 -11.56 6.68
C GLY A 17 5.59 -11.93 6.82
N GLU A 18 5.32 -13.22 6.78
CA GLU A 18 3.96 -13.76 6.96
C GLU A 18 3.39 -13.43 8.35
N ASP A 19 4.20 -13.53 9.39
CA ASP A 19 3.78 -13.25 10.78
C ASP A 19 3.39 -11.79 10.96
N TYR A 20 4.10 -10.86 10.30
CA TYR A 20 3.73 -9.45 10.28
C TYR A 20 2.33 -9.25 9.69
N HIS A 21 2.04 -9.86 8.53
CA HIS A 21 0.74 -9.71 7.89
C HIS A 21 -0.38 -10.42 8.64
N LYS A 22 -0.10 -11.55 9.32
CA LYS A 22 -1.04 -12.21 10.23
C LYS A 22 -1.39 -11.32 11.41
N LEU A 23 -0.38 -10.81 12.11
CA LEU A 23 -0.57 -9.91 13.25
C LEU A 23 -1.32 -8.63 12.84
N MET A 24 -0.93 -8.03 11.71
CA MET A 24 -1.62 -6.87 11.14
C MET A 24 -3.10 -7.19 10.90
N TRP A 25 -3.41 -8.33 10.28
CA TRP A 25 -4.79 -8.73 10.00
C TRP A 25 -5.57 -9.01 11.28
N GLU A 26 -5.00 -9.72 12.24
CA GLU A 26 -5.63 -10.00 13.54
C GLU A 26 -5.93 -8.71 14.32
N THR A 27 -5.04 -7.73 14.23
CA THR A 27 -5.15 -6.45 14.94
C THR A 27 -6.12 -5.49 14.26
N LEU A 28 -6.09 -5.43 12.93
CA LEU A 28 -6.74 -4.37 12.16
C LEU A 28 -7.96 -4.83 11.36
N LYS A 29 -8.20 -6.13 11.16
CA LYS A 29 -9.34 -6.59 10.34
C LYS A 29 -10.63 -5.87 10.76
N SER A 30 -11.33 -5.31 9.78
CA SER A 30 -12.60 -4.66 10.07
C SER A 30 -13.53 -5.66 10.76
N THR A 31 -14.04 -5.26 11.93
CA THR A 31 -15.05 -6.04 12.65
C THR A 31 -16.39 -5.51 12.21
N ILE A 32 -17.18 -6.32 11.50
CA ILE A 32 -18.56 -5.96 11.18
C ILE A 32 -19.32 -5.85 12.50
N VAL A 33 -19.68 -4.63 12.91
CA VAL A 33 -20.59 -4.42 14.04
C VAL A 33 -22.01 -4.60 13.51
N ASN A 34 -22.50 -5.84 13.57
CA ASN A 34 -23.88 -6.19 13.28
C ASN A 34 -24.76 -5.71 14.44
N ASN A 35 -25.20 -4.44 14.46
CA ASN A 35 -26.25 -3.98 15.38
C ASN A 35 -26.87 -2.62 14.96
N GLN A 36 -27.42 -2.49 13.75
CA GLN A 36 -28.49 -1.54 13.41
C GLN A 36 -29.14 -1.91 12.05
N PRO A 37 -30.46 -1.74 11.89
CA PRO A 37 -31.14 -1.99 10.61
C PRO A 37 -30.65 -1.02 9.54
N ALA A 38 -30.64 -1.51 8.30
CA ALA A 38 -30.14 -0.79 7.14
C ALA A 38 -30.90 0.53 6.92
N SER A 39 -30.14 1.61 6.79
CA SER A 39 -30.63 2.85 6.20
C SER A 39 -30.94 2.59 4.71
N PRO A 40 -31.96 3.24 4.11
CA PRO A 40 -32.42 2.93 2.74
C PRO A 40 -31.39 3.19 1.63
N ALA A 41 -30.32 3.93 1.94
CA ALA A 41 -29.13 4.06 1.09
C ALA A 41 -28.17 2.91 1.42
N GLY A 42 -28.34 1.78 0.73
CA GLY A 42 -27.65 0.51 0.99
C GLY A 42 -26.17 0.63 1.37
N GLY A 43 -25.85 0.28 2.61
CA GLY A 43 -24.49 0.28 3.15
C GLY A 43 -24.44 -0.04 4.65
N SER A 44 -25.02 -1.16 5.09
CA SER A 44 -24.92 -1.60 6.48
C SER A 44 -23.57 -2.25 6.77
N SER A 45 -22.59 -1.43 7.11
CA SER A 45 -21.44 -1.80 7.92
C SER A 45 -20.96 -0.55 8.62
N ILE A 46 -21.12 -0.49 9.95
CA ILE A 46 -20.63 0.65 10.74
C ILE A 46 -19.10 0.52 10.79
N VAL A 47 -18.42 1.08 9.79
CA VAL A 47 -16.97 1.27 9.83
C VAL A 47 -16.69 2.34 10.89
N ASN A 48 -15.96 1.98 11.95
CA ASN A 48 -15.51 2.97 12.92
C ASN A 48 -14.34 3.75 12.30
N PHE A 49 -14.65 4.88 11.69
CA PHE A 49 -13.65 5.73 11.04
C PHE A 49 -12.60 6.30 12.01
N ASN A 50 -12.85 6.32 13.32
CA ASN A 50 -11.84 6.74 14.31
C ASN A 50 -10.87 5.62 14.70
N LYS A 51 -11.02 4.42 14.14
CA LYS A 51 -10.10 3.29 14.32
C LYS A 51 -9.53 2.87 12.97
N LEU A 52 -8.22 2.61 12.92
CA LEU A 52 -7.59 2.04 11.73
C LEU A 52 -8.15 0.63 11.47
N GLN A 53 -8.67 0.39 10.27
CA GLN A 53 -9.21 -0.91 9.88
C GLN A 53 -8.62 -1.39 8.56
N ALA A 54 -8.38 -2.69 8.44
CA ALA A 54 -7.87 -3.35 7.25
C ALA A 54 -8.96 -4.10 6.49
N HIS A 55 -8.90 -4.00 5.16
CA HIS A 55 -9.81 -4.60 4.19
C HIS A 55 -9.01 -5.34 3.12
N LEU A 56 -9.52 -6.49 2.65
CA LEU A 56 -8.87 -7.29 1.61
C LEU A 56 -9.73 -7.29 0.35
N LEU A 57 -9.19 -6.73 -0.74
CA LEU A 57 -9.75 -6.89 -2.07
C LEU A 57 -8.98 -7.97 -2.82
N LYS A 58 -9.71 -8.79 -3.57
CA LYS A 58 -9.12 -9.82 -4.44
C LYS A 58 -9.80 -9.83 -5.80
N ALA A 59 -9.01 -9.94 -6.87
CA ALA A 59 -9.52 -10.21 -8.21
C ALA A 59 -9.21 -11.65 -8.59
N THR A 60 -10.22 -12.35 -9.13
CA THR A 60 -10.13 -13.76 -9.51
C THR A 60 -10.57 -13.91 -10.96
N TYR A 61 -9.79 -14.66 -11.73
CA TYR A 61 -10.09 -15.00 -13.12
C TYR A 61 -9.85 -16.50 -13.32
N ASN A 62 -10.80 -17.21 -13.93
CA ASN A 62 -10.74 -18.67 -14.12
C ASN A 62 -10.34 -19.43 -12.85
N LYS A 63 -10.95 -19.08 -11.71
CA LYS A 63 -10.69 -19.64 -10.36
C LYS A 63 -9.28 -19.38 -9.80
N LYS A 64 -8.45 -18.57 -10.47
CA LYS A 64 -7.13 -18.16 -10.00
C LYS A 64 -7.18 -16.73 -9.46
N ILE A 65 -6.59 -16.51 -8.28
CA ILE A 65 -6.43 -15.17 -7.73
C ILE A 65 -5.28 -14.48 -8.46
N LEU A 66 -5.57 -13.40 -9.16
CA LEU A 66 -4.56 -12.64 -9.91
C LEU A 66 -4.05 -11.43 -9.14
N VAL A 67 -4.89 -10.81 -8.31
CA VAL A 67 -4.52 -9.59 -7.58
C VAL A 67 -5.09 -9.64 -6.17
N THR A 68 -4.33 -9.14 -5.20
CA THR A 68 -4.81 -8.90 -3.83
C THR A 68 -4.30 -7.55 -3.32
N TYR A 69 -5.20 -6.71 -2.81
CA TYR A 69 -4.87 -5.45 -2.14
C TYR A 69 -5.31 -5.51 -0.69
N ILE A 70 -4.44 -5.06 0.21
CA ILE A 70 -4.81 -4.78 1.60
C ILE A 70 -4.91 -3.27 1.72
N LEU A 71 -6.12 -2.80 2.00
CA LEU A 71 -6.45 -1.39 2.12
C LEU A 71 -6.70 -1.05 3.58
N PHE A 72 -6.31 0.15 3.99
CA PHE A 72 -6.66 0.65 5.32
C PHE A 72 -7.67 1.78 5.23
N THR A 73 -8.61 1.83 6.17
CA THR A 73 -9.50 2.99 6.36
C THR A 73 -9.18 3.64 7.69
N PHE A 74 -9.00 4.95 7.67
CA PHE A 74 -8.89 5.77 8.87
C PHE A 74 -9.37 7.19 8.57
N LYS A 75 -10.24 7.71 9.43
CA LYS A 75 -10.97 8.96 9.26
C LYS A 75 -11.63 9.03 7.89
N ASP A 76 -11.32 10.05 7.12
CA ASP A 76 -11.87 10.37 5.80
C ASP A 76 -11.05 9.77 4.64
N THR A 77 -10.09 8.88 4.94
CA THR A 77 -9.08 8.40 3.98
C THR A 77 -9.04 6.88 3.86
N LEU A 78 -9.01 6.40 2.62
CA LEU A 78 -8.62 5.05 2.24
C LEU A 78 -7.12 5.05 1.91
N TYR A 79 -6.36 4.06 2.35
CA TYR A 79 -4.94 3.92 2.11
C TYR A 79 -4.65 2.61 1.37
N TYR A 80 -3.75 2.64 0.39
CA TYR A 80 -3.27 1.46 -0.36
C TYR A 80 -1.79 1.14 -0.04
N PRO A 81 -1.50 0.58 1.15
CA PRO A 81 -0.13 0.26 1.56
C PRO A 81 0.41 -1.01 0.91
N TYR A 82 -0.46 -1.99 0.59
CA TYR A 82 -0.01 -3.29 0.08
C TYR A 82 -0.83 -3.74 -1.12
N GLY A 83 -0.11 -4.13 -2.17
CA GLY A 83 -0.66 -4.84 -3.31
C GLY A 83 0.27 -5.91 -3.82
N ALA A 84 -0.32 -6.98 -4.35
CA ALA A 84 0.39 -8.06 -5.02
C ALA A 84 -0.39 -8.52 -6.24
N SER A 85 0.33 -8.89 -7.29
CA SER A 85 -0.27 -9.35 -8.55
C SER A 85 0.51 -10.48 -9.20
N SER A 86 -0.21 -11.35 -9.90
CA SER A 86 0.34 -12.40 -10.75
C SER A 86 0.84 -11.80 -12.07
N ASP A 87 1.74 -12.53 -12.74
CA ASP A 87 2.07 -12.27 -14.16
C ASP A 87 1.21 -13.08 -15.13
N GLU A 88 0.42 -14.01 -14.61
CA GLU A 88 -0.55 -14.74 -15.41
C GLU A 88 -1.69 -13.80 -15.82
N ASN A 89 -2.16 -13.95 -17.05
CA ASN A 89 -3.32 -13.26 -17.60
C ASN A 89 -3.28 -11.72 -17.48
N ARG A 90 -2.11 -11.11 -17.74
CA ARG A 90 -1.96 -9.64 -17.69
C ARG A 90 -2.93 -8.90 -18.62
N GLU A 91 -3.32 -9.52 -19.73
CA GLU A 91 -4.28 -9.01 -20.71
C GLU A 91 -5.67 -8.73 -20.12
N VAL A 92 -6.05 -9.40 -19.02
CA VAL A 92 -7.35 -9.16 -18.36
C VAL A 92 -7.33 -7.93 -17.44
N MET A 93 -6.17 -7.29 -17.28
CA MET A 93 -6.01 -6.03 -16.56
C MET A 93 -6.54 -6.05 -15.12
N ALA A 94 -6.42 -7.19 -14.43
CA ALA A 94 -6.97 -7.40 -13.09
C ALA A 94 -6.52 -6.35 -12.05
N SER A 95 -5.31 -5.80 -12.16
CA SER A 95 -4.84 -4.73 -11.27
C SER A 95 -5.61 -3.42 -11.47
N HIS A 96 -5.96 -3.08 -12.71
CA HIS A 96 -6.73 -1.88 -13.00
C HIS A 96 -8.17 -2.03 -12.49
N LEU A 97 -8.77 -3.20 -12.71
CA LEU A 97 -10.08 -3.53 -12.15
C LEU A 97 -10.07 -3.42 -10.61
N THR A 98 -9.09 -4.05 -9.95
CA THR A 98 -9.00 -4.02 -8.48
C THR A 98 -8.83 -2.61 -7.95
N MET A 99 -8.05 -1.76 -8.63
CA MET A 99 -7.89 -0.35 -8.25
C MET A 99 -9.19 0.45 -8.43
N TRP A 100 -9.90 0.23 -9.53
CA TRP A 100 -11.21 0.84 -9.74
C TRP A 100 -12.24 0.43 -8.68
N GLU A 101 -12.26 -0.86 -8.31
CA GLU A 101 -13.08 -1.35 -7.20
C GLU A 101 -12.67 -0.75 -5.86
N ALA A 102 -11.37 -0.52 -5.62
CA ALA A 102 -10.90 0.17 -4.41
C ALA A 102 -11.40 1.62 -4.35
N ILE A 103 -11.39 2.36 -5.47
CA ILE A 103 -11.95 3.71 -5.57
C ILE A 103 -13.45 3.70 -5.26
N LYS A 104 -14.20 2.78 -5.87
CA LYS A 104 -15.65 2.64 -5.61
C LYS A 104 -15.93 2.25 -4.16
N PHE A 105 -15.11 1.36 -3.59
CA PHE A 105 -15.20 0.97 -2.18
C PHE A 105 -15.02 2.19 -1.27
N GLY A 106 -13.96 2.98 -1.46
CA GLY A 106 -13.76 4.23 -0.69
C GLY A 106 -14.94 5.19 -0.80
N LYS A 107 -15.49 5.38 -2.02
CA LYS A 107 -16.69 6.20 -2.23
C LYS A 107 -17.93 5.66 -1.53
N SER A 108 -18.16 4.34 -1.53
CA SER A 108 -19.29 3.73 -0.82
C SER A 108 -19.24 3.91 0.69
N LEU A 109 -18.05 4.13 1.25
CA LEU A 109 -17.83 4.44 2.66
C LEU A 109 -17.93 5.94 2.96
N GLY A 110 -18.17 6.80 1.96
CA GLY A 110 -18.22 8.25 2.11
C GLY A 110 -16.85 8.90 2.35
N LEU A 111 -15.75 8.22 2.02
CA LEU A 111 -14.39 8.74 2.19
C LEU A 111 -14.10 9.82 1.14
N SER A 112 -13.38 10.86 1.55
CA SER A 112 -13.03 12.01 0.70
C SER A 112 -11.69 11.82 0.00
N LYS A 113 -10.81 10.98 0.56
CA LYS A 113 -9.43 10.79 0.09
C LYS A 113 -9.11 9.33 -0.18
N PHE A 114 -8.29 9.11 -1.20
CA PHE A 114 -7.64 7.84 -1.46
C PHE A 114 -6.13 8.04 -1.60
N ASP A 115 -5.41 7.69 -0.54
CA ASP A 115 -3.96 7.72 -0.50
C ASP A 115 -3.40 6.44 -1.15
N MET A 116 -2.86 6.59 -2.36
CA MET A 116 -2.27 5.50 -3.11
C MET A 116 -0.85 5.14 -2.65
N TRP A 117 -0.34 5.76 -1.58
CA TRP A 117 1.00 5.61 -1.02
C TRP A 117 2.12 6.12 -1.95
N GLY A 118 3.38 5.79 -1.65
CA GLY A 118 4.56 6.35 -2.32
C GLY A 118 4.62 6.16 -3.85
N ALA A 119 5.05 7.20 -4.57
CA ALA A 119 5.26 7.22 -6.01
C ALA A 119 6.72 7.60 -6.32
N ALA A 120 7.08 7.72 -7.61
CA ALA A 120 8.36 8.31 -7.99
C ALA A 120 8.49 9.75 -7.47
N ASN A 121 9.71 10.16 -7.09
CA ASN A 121 9.98 11.52 -6.59
C ASN A 121 9.89 12.60 -7.67
N ASN A 122 9.88 12.21 -8.95
CA ASN A 122 9.75 13.12 -10.09
C ASN A 122 8.32 12.98 -10.68
N PRO A 123 7.59 14.09 -10.93
CA PRO A 123 6.31 14.07 -11.63
C PRO A 123 6.35 13.46 -13.04
N ASN A 124 7.52 13.45 -13.69
CA ASN A 124 7.72 12.87 -15.01
C ASN A 124 8.90 11.89 -14.96
N PRO A 125 8.75 10.72 -14.30
CA PRO A 125 9.84 9.77 -14.18
C PRO A 125 10.21 9.21 -15.55
N LYS A 126 11.51 9.04 -15.81
CA LYS A 126 11.97 8.42 -17.05
C LYS A 126 11.61 6.93 -17.05
N PRO A 127 11.47 6.27 -18.22
CA PRO A 127 11.22 4.83 -18.29
C PRO A 127 12.26 3.95 -17.56
N SER A 128 13.47 4.46 -17.36
CA SER A 128 14.54 3.80 -16.61
C SER A 128 14.39 3.90 -15.08
N ASP A 129 13.47 4.73 -14.58
CA ASP A 129 13.19 4.87 -13.15
C ASP A 129 12.48 3.60 -12.63
N PRO A 130 12.97 2.95 -11.57
CA PRO A 130 12.32 1.78 -10.97
C PRO A 130 10.84 2.00 -10.59
N TYR A 131 10.45 3.25 -10.31
CA TYR A 131 9.09 3.64 -9.92
C TYR A 131 8.22 4.11 -11.09
N HIS A 132 8.74 4.22 -12.32
CA HIS A 132 7.99 4.73 -13.47
C HIS A 132 6.67 3.98 -13.70
N GLY A 133 6.67 2.65 -13.64
CA GLY A 133 5.45 1.84 -13.82
C GLY A 133 4.41 2.08 -12.73
N PHE A 134 4.85 2.20 -11.46
CA PHE A 134 3.96 2.50 -10.34
C PHE A 134 3.39 3.91 -10.42
N HIS A 135 4.22 4.89 -10.82
CA HIS A 135 3.81 6.27 -10.99
C HIS A 135 2.74 6.39 -12.08
N ARG A 136 3.03 5.91 -13.30
CA ARG A 136 2.10 5.92 -14.42
C ARG A 136 0.78 5.20 -14.12
N PHE A 137 0.84 4.07 -13.40
CA PHE A 137 -0.36 3.34 -12.99
C PHE A 137 -1.27 4.20 -12.11
N LYS A 138 -0.71 4.94 -11.14
CA LYS A 138 -1.47 5.80 -10.24
C LYS A 138 -2.01 7.03 -10.94
N GLU A 139 -1.20 7.69 -11.76
CA GLU A 139 -1.62 8.83 -12.59
C GLU A 139 -2.80 8.48 -13.49
N GLY A 140 -2.86 7.25 -14.01
CA GLY A 140 -3.98 6.76 -14.83
C GLY A 140 -5.34 6.78 -14.13
N PHE A 141 -5.39 6.90 -12.79
CA PHE A 141 -6.61 7.07 -12.01
C PHE A 141 -6.85 8.52 -11.54
N GLY A 142 -6.07 9.48 -12.03
CA GLY A 142 -6.16 10.88 -11.63
C GLY A 142 -5.51 11.18 -10.28
N ALA A 143 -4.52 10.40 -9.86
CA ALA A 143 -3.79 10.65 -8.63
C ALA A 143 -2.96 11.94 -8.72
N GLU A 144 -2.98 12.73 -7.64
CA GLU A 144 -2.11 13.89 -7.48
C GLU A 144 -0.83 13.50 -6.73
N LEU A 145 0.33 13.87 -7.28
CA LEU A 145 1.60 13.68 -6.59
C LEU A 145 1.74 14.71 -5.48
N THR A 146 1.74 14.25 -4.23
CA THR A 146 1.97 15.10 -3.05
C THR A 146 3.34 14.83 -2.46
N GLU A 147 4.20 15.86 -2.41
CA GLU A 147 5.48 15.82 -1.69
C GLU A 147 5.30 16.29 -0.24
N PHE A 148 5.78 15.49 0.72
CA PHE A 148 5.81 15.87 2.13
C PHE A 148 7.12 16.56 2.48
N ILE A 149 7.14 17.28 3.61
CA ILE A 149 8.30 18.06 4.09
C ILE A 149 9.58 17.20 4.31
N GLY A 150 9.45 15.88 4.37
CA GLY A 150 10.55 14.95 4.60
C GLY A 150 10.71 14.58 6.08
N SER A 151 11.85 13.96 6.40
CA SER A 151 12.19 13.52 7.77
C SER A 151 13.32 14.38 8.33
N TYR A 152 13.17 14.82 9.58
CA TYR A 152 14.14 15.65 10.28
C TYR A 152 14.51 15.02 11.62
N ASP A 153 15.80 15.01 11.94
CA ASP A 153 16.32 14.47 13.20
C ASP A 153 16.54 15.59 14.22
N LEU A 154 15.93 15.45 15.40
CA LEU A 154 16.28 16.24 16.58
C LEU A 154 17.52 15.62 17.24
N VAL A 155 18.68 16.23 17.06
CA VAL A 155 19.94 15.71 17.60
C VAL A 155 20.11 16.10 19.07
N ILE A 156 19.79 15.17 19.97
CA ILE A 156 19.92 15.37 21.43
C ILE A 156 21.38 15.20 21.90
N ASN A 157 22.11 14.21 21.35
CA ASN A 157 23.53 13.99 21.65
C ASN A 157 24.35 13.99 20.35
N PRO A 158 25.10 15.08 20.07
CA PRO A 158 25.84 15.23 18.82
C PRO A 158 26.92 14.16 18.59
N LEU A 159 27.58 13.69 19.66
CA LEU A 159 28.65 12.69 19.54
C LEU A 159 28.10 11.33 19.14
N ASN A 160 27.06 10.85 19.84
CA ASN A 160 26.42 9.57 19.53
C ASN A 160 25.78 9.59 18.14
N TYR A 161 25.13 10.70 17.77
CA TYR A 161 24.54 10.85 16.44
C TYR A 161 25.61 10.81 15.34
N ARG A 162 26.77 11.45 15.56
CA ARG A 162 27.89 11.38 14.62
C ARG A 162 28.45 9.96 14.49
N LEU A 163 28.59 9.23 15.59
CA LEU A 163 29.03 7.82 15.55
C LEU A 163 28.03 6.95 14.79
N LEU A 164 26.73 7.08 15.06
CA LEU A 164 25.66 6.35 14.37
C LEU A 164 25.68 6.63 12.86
N THR A 165 25.75 7.90 12.46
CA THR A 165 25.73 8.27 11.03
C THR A 165 26.99 7.82 10.29
N VAL A 166 28.16 7.80 10.94
CA VAL A 166 29.38 7.19 10.38
C VAL A 166 29.22 5.68 10.26
N ALA A 167 28.72 5.00 11.29
CA ALA A 167 28.50 3.56 11.27
C ALA A 167 27.51 3.14 10.17
N ASP A 168 26.41 3.88 9.97
CA ASP A 168 25.45 3.60 8.89
C ASP A 168 26.07 3.82 7.50
N LYS A 169 26.86 4.89 7.30
CA LYS A 169 27.60 5.10 6.05
C LYS A 169 28.56 3.93 5.75
N LEU A 170 29.29 3.46 6.76
CA LEU A 170 30.19 2.31 6.62
C LEU A 170 29.41 1.02 6.32
N ARG A 171 28.26 0.81 6.98
CA ARG A 171 27.36 -0.32 6.73
C ARG A 171 26.93 -0.34 5.26
N TRP A 172 26.48 0.79 4.72
CA TRP A 172 26.06 0.89 3.31
C TRP A 172 27.22 0.76 2.33
N ALA A 173 28.43 1.21 2.68
CA ALA A 173 29.61 0.96 1.86
C ALA A 173 29.91 -0.54 1.79
N TYR A 174 29.92 -1.23 2.94
CA TYR A 174 30.13 -2.68 3.02
C TYR A 174 29.06 -3.48 2.25
N LEU A 175 27.77 -3.17 2.46
CA LEU A 175 26.67 -3.88 1.80
C LEU A 175 26.66 -3.71 0.28
N ARG A 176 27.22 -2.61 -0.25
CA ARG A 176 27.37 -2.40 -1.70
C ARG A 176 28.50 -3.22 -2.29
N VAL A 177 29.56 -3.49 -1.53
CA VAL A 177 30.71 -4.32 -1.96
C VAL A 177 30.41 -5.81 -1.85
N LYS A 178 29.61 -6.22 -0.85
CA LYS A 178 29.23 -7.64 -0.64
C LYS A 178 28.21 -8.16 -1.68
N LYS A 179 27.72 -7.31 -2.57
CA LYS A 179 26.63 -7.63 -3.50
C LYS A 179 27.08 -8.51 -4.66
#